data_AF-A0A7Y5AHM9-F1
#
_entry.id   AF-A0A7Y5AHM9-F1
#
_cell.length_a   1.000
_cell.length_b   1.000
_cell.length_c   1.000
_cell.angle_alpha   90.00
_cell.angle_beta   90.00
_cell.angle_gamma   90.00
#
_symmetry.space_group_name_H-M   'P 1'
#
loop_
_entity.id
_entity.type
_entity.pdbx_description
1 polymer ?
#
loop_
_entity_poly.entity_id
_entity_poly.type
_entity_poly.pdbx_seq_one_letter_code
_entity_poly.pdbx_strand_id
1 'polypeptide(L)' 'MNTLSATDLEVVYDVLAEALDQATPAKAELFLTKLALLGAQAIGDAQTFTELTRSALQDL' A
#
# COMPACT_ATOMS: atom_id res chain seq x y z
N MET A 1 -6.41 -0.69 -18.97
CA MET A 1 -5.93 -0.34 -17.61
C MET A 1 -7.15 -0.35 -16.71
N ASN A 2 -7.18 -1.21 -15.70
CA ASN A 2 -8.31 -1.32 -14.78
C ASN A 2 -8.02 -0.43 -13.57
N THR A 3 -8.46 0.82 -13.63
CA THR A 3 -8.33 1.77 -12.51
C THR A 3 -9.37 1.43 -11.45
N LEU A 4 -8.94 1.36 -10.19
CA LEU A 4 -9.85 1.18 -9.05
C LEU A 4 -10.84 2.35 -8.99
N SER A 5 -12.10 2.05 -8.66
CA SER A 5 -13.08 3.10 -8.35
C SER A 5 -12.77 3.70 -6.97
N ALA A 6 -13.37 4.86 -6.68
CA ALA A 6 -13.26 5.46 -5.34
C ALA A 6 -13.75 4.49 -4.24
N THR A 7 -14.85 3.77 -4.50
CA THR A 7 -15.38 2.75 -3.58
C THR A 7 -14.41 1.59 -3.37
N ASP A 8 -13.72 1.15 -4.41
CA ASP A 8 -12.70 0.10 -4.23
C ASP A 8 -11.52 0.60 -3.38
N LEU A 9 -11.14 1.86 -3.54
CA LEU A 9 -10.08 2.48 -2.74
C LEU A 9 -10.49 2.64 -1.27
N GLU A 10 -11.74 3.00 -0.98
CA GLU A 10 -12.30 3.06 0.37
C GLU A 10 -12.23 1.68 1.04
N VAL A 11 -12.66 0.62 0.35
CA VAL A 11 -12.59 -0.76 0.87
C VAL A 11 -11.15 -1.16 1.18
N VAL A 12 -10.20 -0.85 0.28
CA VAL A 12 -8.78 -1.13 0.54
C VAL A 12 -8.28 -0.34 1.74
N TYR A 13 -8.64 0.94 1.87
CA TYR A 13 -8.25 1.77 3.01
C TYR A 13 -8.77 1.21 4.35
N ASP A 14 -10.04 0.82 4.41
CA ASP A 14 -10.64 0.25 5.62
C ASP A 14 -9.92 -1.03 6.05
N VAL A 15 -9.62 -1.93 5.11
CA VAL A 15 -8.85 -3.16 5.38
C VAL A 15 -7.45 -2.84 5.90
N LEU A 16 -6.79 -1.80 5.37
CA LEU A 16 -5.47 -1.37 5.84
C LEU A 16 -5.53 -0.79 7.24
N ALA A 17 -6.55 0.01 7.55
CA ALA A 17 -6.76 0.58 8.87
C ALA A 17 -6.98 -0.53 9.93
N GLU A 18 -7.85 -1.50 9.64
CA GLU A 18 -8.09 -2.65 10.52
C GLU A 18 -6.82 -3.51 10.71
N ALA A 19 -6.00 -3.67 9.66
CA ALA A 19 -4.76 -4.41 9.75
C ALA A 19 -3.71 -3.67 10.59
N LEU A 20 -3.66 -2.34 10.51
CA LEU A 20 -2.80 -1.49 11.32
C LEU A 20 -3.21 -1.51 12.79
N ASP A 21 -4.52 -1.49 13.10
CA ASP A 21 -5.03 -1.61 14.46
C ASP A 21 -4.66 -2.96 15.11
N GLN A 22 -4.57 -4.02 14.31
CA GLN A 22 -4.11 -5.34 14.75
C GLN A 22 -2.59 -5.44 14.88
N ALA A 23 -1.84 -4.62 14.14
CA ALA A 23 -0.40 -4.55 14.25
C ALA A 23 -0.02 -3.76 15.53
N THR A 24 0.97 -4.25 16.28
CA THR A 24 1.51 -3.41 17.37
C THR A 24 2.16 -2.15 16.76
N PRO A 25 2.16 -1.00 17.46
CA PRO A 25 2.74 0.24 16.94
C PRO A 25 4.20 0.07 16.48
N ALA A 26 4.98 -0.72 17.21
CA ALA A 26 6.37 -1.05 16.88
C ALA A 26 6.54 -1.92 15.61
N LYS A 27 5.46 -2.51 15.09
CA LYS A 27 5.44 -3.35 13.89
C LYS A 27 4.70 -2.72 12.72
N ALA A 28 4.04 -1.58 12.89
CA ALA A 28 3.29 -0.91 11.83
C ALA A 28 4.17 -0.60 10.62
N GLU A 29 5.36 -0.03 10.83
CA GLU A 29 6.32 0.26 9.74
C GLU A 29 6.79 -1.01 9.02
N LEU A 30 7.07 -2.08 9.79
CA LEU A 30 7.47 -3.38 9.22
C LEU A 30 6.33 -4.02 8.41
N PHE A 31 5.09 -3.90 8.89
CA PHE A 31 3.90 -4.37 8.19
C PHE A 31 3.72 -3.62 6.86
N LEU A 32 3.74 -2.29 6.87
CA LEU A 32 3.58 -1.45 5.68
C LEU A 32 4.69 -1.72 4.66
N THR A 33 5.93 -1.87 5.12
CA THR A 33 7.06 -2.23 4.26
C THR A 33 6.86 -3.60 3.62
N LYS A 34 6.41 -4.60 4.38
CA LYS A 34 6.14 -5.94 3.85
C LYS A 34 4.99 -5.93 2.85
N LEU A 35 3.91 -5.22 3.15
CA LEU A 35 2.76 -5.07 2.25
C LEU A 35 3.17 -4.40 0.94
N ALA A 36 3.96 -3.32 1.00
CA ALA A 36 4.51 -2.65 -0.17
C ALA A 36 5.32 -3.61 -1.05
N LEU A 37 6.20 -4.43 -0.47
CA LEU A 37 6.98 -5.43 -1.20
C LEU A 37 6.09 -6.51 -1.85
N LEU A 38 5.04 -6.97 -1.16
CA LEU A 38 4.06 -7.91 -1.73
C LEU A 38 3.31 -7.27 -2.90
N GLY A 39 2.93 -5.99 -2.79
CA GLY A 39 2.31 -5.22 -3.87
C GLY A 39 3.23 -5.07 -5.08
N ALA A 40 4.51 -4.75 -4.86
CA ALA A 40 5.52 -4.69 -5.93
C ALA A 40 5.66 -6.03 -6.65
N GLN A 41 5.69 -7.14 -5.89
CA GLN A 41 5.76 -8.48 -6.47
C GLN A 41 4.49 -8.85 -7.27
N ALA A 42 3.31 -8.44 -6.78
CA ALA A 42 2.04 -8.65 -7.48
C ALA A 42 1.91 -7.83 -8.77
N ILE A 43 2.45 -6.60 -8.78
CA ILE A 43 2.57 -5.77 -10.00
C ILE A 43 3.56 -6.39 -10.98
N GLY A 44 4.63 -7.02 -10.48
CA GLY A 44 5.65 -7.67 -11.29
C GLY A 44 6.64 -6.71 -11.95
N ASP A 45 6.59 -5.42 -11.61
CA ASP A 45 7.49 -4.38 -12.13
C ASP A 45 7.98 -3.46 -11.00
N ALA A 46 9.29 -3.55 -10.76
CA ALA A 46 9.97 -2.75 -9.74
C ALA A 46 10.05 -1.26 -10.11
N GLN A 47 10.12 -0.90 -11.40
CA GLN A 47 10.17 0.51 -11.82
C GLN A 47 8.83 1.19 -11.54
N THR A 48 7.72 0.56 -11.98
CA THR A 48 6.37 1.06 -11.69
C THR A 48 6.15 1.25 -10.19
N PHE A 49 6.50 0.27 -9.35
CA PHE A 49 6.33 0.41 -7.90
C PHE A 49 7.22 1.50 -7.29
N THR A 50 8.44 1.67 -7.80
CA THR A 50 9.36 2.74 -7.37
C THR A 50 8.83 4.12 -7.71
N GLU A 51 8.22 4.28 -8.89
CA GLU A 51 7.57 5.52 -9.31
C GLU A 51 6.35 5.85 -8.44
N LEU A 52 5.50 4.86 -8.16
CA LEU A 52 4.37 5.02 -7.23
C LEU A 52 4.85 5.44 -5.83
N THR A 53 5.92 4.82 -5.33
CA THR A 53 6.51 5.19 -4.04
C THR A 53 6.99 6.64 -4.02
N ARG A 54 7.67 7.09 -5.09
CA ARG A 54 8.10 8.50 -5.21
C ARG A 54 6.91 9.46 -5.31
N SER A 55 5.86 9.08 -6.04
CA SER A 55 4.64 9.88 -6.14
C SER A 55 3.96 10.05 -4.79
N ALA A 56 3.83 8.96 -4.01
CA ALA A 56 3.24 9.00 -2.68
C ALA A 56 4.04 9.89 -1.71
N LEU A 57 5.37 9.92 -1.81
CA LEU A 57 6.21 10.81 -0.99
C LEU A 57 6.06 12.30 -1.33
N GLN A 58 5.65 12.64 -2.55
CA GLN A 58 5.47 14.03 -2.97
C GLN A 58 4.11 14.61 -2.53
N ASP A 59 3.14 13.74 -2.24
CA ASP A 59 1.74 14.08 -1.93
C ASP A 59 1.36 13.67 -0.49
N LEU A 60 2.37 13.54 0.38
CA LEU A 60 2.24 13.18 1.80
C LEU A 60 2.00 14.42 2.67
#